data_AF-A0A2M8KRG7-F1
#
_entry.id   AF-A0A2M8KRG7-F1
#
_cell.length_a   1.000
_cell.length_b   1.000
_cell.length_c   1.000
_cell.angle_alpha   90.00
_cell.angle_beta   90.00
_cell.angle_gamma   90.00
#
_symmetry.space_group_name_H-M   'P 1'
#
loop_
_entity.id
_entity.type
_entity.pdbx_description
1 polymer ?
#
loop_
_entity_poly.entity_id
_entity_poly.type
_entity_poly.pdbx_seq_one_letter_code
_entity_poly.pdbx_strand_id
1 'polypeptide(L)'
;YGGGGEKVVLDLAKGFVENGFEVDLLLFSRKGSFEDYVDKRVNIIDLNVSRIFFSFFPIIKYIRKEKPVAILGTSEHANIVLILAKIFSFTYT
;
A
#
# COMPACT_ATOMS: atom_id res chain seq x y z
N TYR A 1 18.52 2.66 -7.68
CA TYR A 1 18.64 2.66 -6.22
C TYR A 1 17.35 2.09 -5.60
N GLY A 2 17.02 0.82 -5.88
CA GLY A 2 15.76 0.20 -5.46
C GLY A 2 15.96 -1.28 -5.23
N GLY A 3 15.98 -1.72 -3.97
CA GLY A 3 16.26 -3.13 -3.66
C GLY A 3 16.29 -3.44 -2.17
N GLY A 4 16.51 -2.44 -1.32
CA GLY A 4 16.38 -2.59 0.13
C GLY A 4 14.91 -2.44 0.58
N GLY A 5 14.36 -1.23 0.45
CA GLY A 5 13.01 -0.92 0.93
C GLY A 5 11.92 -1.76 0.27
N GLU A 6 11.97 -1.94 -1.05
CA GLU A 6 10.99 -2.75 -1.79
C GLU A 6 11.02 -4.23 -1.35
N LYS A 7 12.21 -4.78 -1.13
CA LYS A 7 12.36 -6.17 -0.67
C LYS A 7 11.79 -6.35 0.74
N VAL A 8 12.05 -5.41 1.65
CA VAL A 8 11.48 -5.42 3.00
C VAL A 8 9.95 -5.42 2.95
N VAL A 9 9.35 -4.65 2.03
CA VAL A 9 7.89 -4.59 1.87
C VAL A 9 7.33 -5.92 1.37
N LEU A 10 7.99 -6.56 0.40
CA LEU A 10 7.60 -7.88 -0.09
C LEU A 10 7.74 -8.96 1.00
N ASP A 11 8.83 -8.92 1.76
CA ASP A 11 9.06 -9.85 2.87
C ASP A 11 8.00 -9.68 3.98
N LEU A 12 7.63 -8.43 4.31
CA LEU A 12 6.54 -8.13 5.25
C LEU A 12 5.19 -8.61 4.72
N ALA A 13 4.86 -8.32 3.46
CA ALA A 13 3.60 -8.74 2.85
C ALA A 13 3.47 -10.28 2.88
N LYS A 14 4.54 -10.99 2.52
CA LYS A 14 4.60 -12.45 2.63
C LYS A 14 4.38 -12.91 4.06
N GLY A 15 5.08 -12.33 5.04
CA GLY A 15 4.92 -12.66 6.45
C GLY A 15 3.49 -12.46 6.95
N PHE A 16 2.81 -11.38 6.59
CA PHE A 16 1.42 -11.15 6.97
C PHE A 16 0.47 -12.19 6.37
N VAL A 17 0.63 -12.51 5.09
CA VAL A 17 -0.17 -13.58 4.46
C VAL A 17 0.08 -14.94 5.13
N GLU A 18 1.32 -15.28 5.47
CA GLU A 18 1.65 -16.51 6.19
C GLU A 18 0.99 -16.60 7.58
N ASN A 19 0.73 -15.45 8.19
CA ASN A 19 0.00 -15.34 9.46
C ASN A 19 -1.52 -15.25 9.28
N GLY A 20 -2.04 -15.44 8.05
CA GLY A 20 -3.48 -15.48 7.77
C GLY A 20 -4.15 -14.13 7.60
N PHE A 21 -3.38 -13.05 7.42
CA PHE A 21 -3.93 -11.73 7.10
C PHE A 21 -4.23 -11.61 5.60
N GLU A 22 -5.32 -10.91 5.28
CA GLU A 22 -5.55 -10.38 3.94
C GLU A 22 -4.64 -9.16 3.72
N VAL A 23 -3.86 -9.18 2.63
CA VAL A 23 -2.82 -8.17 2.38
C VAL A 23 -3.03 -7.55 1.02
N ASP A 24 -3.23 -6.23 1.03
CA ASP A 24 -3.29 -5.40 -0.16
C ASP A 24 -2.00 -4.59 -0.31
N LEU A 25 -1.35 -4.73 -1.46
CA LEU A 25 -0.19 -3.94 -1.86
C LEU A 25 -0.64 -2.81 -2.77
N LEU A 26 -0.70 -1.59 -2.23
CA LEU A 26 -1.07 -0.40 -2.99
C LEU A 26 0.14 0.13 -3.76
N LEU A 27 0.05 0.14 -5.09
CA LEU A 27 1.05 0.69 -5.97
C LEU A 27 0.59 2.05 -6.52
N PHE A 28 1.49 3.03 -6.55
CA PHE A 28 1.17 4.33 -7.17
C PHE A 28 1.04 4.20 -8.68
N SER A 29 1.94 3.43 -9.30
CA SER A 29 1.88 3.11 -10.72
C SER A 29 2.44 1.71 -10.93
N ARG A 30 1.78 0.89 -11.76
CA ARG A 30 2.26 -0.43 -12.19
C ARG A 30 3.44 -0.36 -13.17
N LYS A 31 4.47 0.41 -12.83
CA LYS A 31 5.73 0.50 -13.58
C LYS A 31 6.85 -0.13 -12.76
N GLY A 32 6.85 -1.46 -12.64
CA GLY A 32 7.92 -2.20 -11.97
C GLY A 32 7.82 -3.70 -12.16
N SER A 33 8.98 -4.38 -12.26
CA SER A 33 9.12 -5.83 -12.46
C SER A 33 8.93 -6.66 -11.18
N PHE A 34 8.22 -6.12 -10.18
CA PHE A 34 8.10 -6.76 -8.87
C PHE A 34 6.95 -7.77 -8.80
N GLU A 35 6.04 -7.76 -9.78
CA GLU A 35 4.88 -8.65 -9.82
C GLU A 35 5.28 -10.13 -9.73
N ASP A 36 6.42 -10.50 -10.31
CA ASP A 36 6.92 -11.88 -10.28
C ASP A 36 7.43 -12.33 -8.89
N TYR A 37 7.72 -11.38 -8.00
CA TYR A 37 8.24 -11.64 -6.65
C TYR A 37 7.17 -11.53 -5.56
N VAL A 38 5.97 -11.05 -5.90
CA VAL A 38 4.86 -10.91 -4.95
C VAL A 38 4.20 -12.28 -4.74
N ASP A 39 3.94 -12.64 -3.48
CA ASP A 39 3.17 -13.84 -3.15
C ASP A 39 1.78 -13.75 -3.81
N LYS A 40 1.34 -14.82 -4.48
CA LYS A 40 0.08 -14.84 -5.24
C LYS A 40 -1.18 -14.56 -4.40
N ARG A 41 -1.07 -14.68 -3.07
CA ARG A 41 -2.14 -14.37 -2.12
C ARG A 41 -2.22 -12.89 -1.77
N VAL A 42 -1.18 -12.10 -2.06
CA VAL A 42 -1.20 -10.64 -1.90
C VAL A 42 -1.97 -10.04 -3.06
N ASN A 43 -2.96 -9.21 -2.75
CA ASN A 43 -3.72 -8.51 -3.76
C ASN A 43 -3.01 -7.21 -4.15
N ILE A 44 -2.80 -6.98 -5.45
CA ILE A 44 -2.09 -5.81 -5.96
C ILE A 44 -3.13 -4.78 -6.44
N ILE A 45 -3.13 -3.62 -5.81
CA ILE A 45 -4.03 -2.51 -6.14
C ILE A 45 -3.23 -1.39 -6.79
N ASP A 46 -3.39 -1.20 -8.09
CA ASP A 46 -2.81 -0.05 -8.79
C ASP A 46 -3.73 1.17 -8.63
N LEU A 47 -3.21 2.21 -7.99
CA LEU A 47 -3.91 3.49 -7.84
C LEU A 47 -3.91 4.30 -9.13
N ASN A 48 -3.10 3.91 -10.13
CA ASN A 48 -2.97 4.53 -11.44
C ASN A 48 -2.69 6.04 -11.38
N VAL A 49 -1.72 6.42 -10.55
CA VAL A 49 -1.31 7.81 -10.34
C VAL A 49 0.16 8.02 -10.69
N SER A 50 0.43 9.11 -11.41
CA SER A 50 1.80 9.44 -11.83
C SER A 50 2.66 10.05 -10.74
N ARG A 51 2.05 10.57 -9.66
CA ARG A 51 2.75 11.20 -8.53
C ARG A 51 2.03 10.86 -7.22
N ILE A 52 2.82 10.73 -6.15
CA ILE A 52 2.33 10.37 -4.81
C ILE A 52 1.27 11.34 -4.27
N PHE A 53 1.38 12.64 -4.57
CA PHE A 53 0.36 13.61 -4.14
C PHE A 53 -1.02 13.35 -4.76
N PHE A 54 -1.07 12.78 -5.97
CA PHE A 54 -2.34 12.41 -6.61
C PHE A 54 -2.95 11.13 -6.03
N SER A 55 -2.17 10.34 -5.27
CA SER A 55 -2.67 9.14 -4.60
C SER A 55 -3.57 9.46 -3.40
N PHE A 56 -3.62 10.72 -2.96
CA PHE A 56 -4.36 11.14 -1.78
C PHE A 56 -5.86 10.76 -1.82
N PHE A 57 -6.58 11.17 -2.87
CA PHE A 57 -8.00 10.84 -3.02
C PHE A 57 -8.27 9.34 -3.23
N PRO A 58 -7.51 8.62 -4.10
CA PRO A 58 -7.60 7.17 -4.21
C PRO A 58 -7.42 6.44 -2.87
N ILE A 59 -6.44 6.84 -2.07
CA ILE A 59 -6.18 6.24 -0.74
C ILE A 59 -7.35 6.52 0.20
N ILE A 60 -7.89 7.74 0.25
CA ILE A 60 -9.09 8.03 1.08
C ILE A 60 -10.24 7.11 0.70
N LYS A 61 -10.51 6.96 -0.61
CA LYS A 61 -11.58 6.09 -1.11
C LYS A 61 -11.34 4.63 -0.73
N TYR A 62 -10.09 4.17 -0.85
CA TYR A 62 -9.68 2.83 -0.45
C TYR A 62 -9.91 2.59 1.05
N ILE A 63 -9.39 3.47 1.92
CA ILE A 63 -9.53 3.36 3.38
C ILE A 63 -11.01 3.28 3.78
N ARG A 64 -11.87 4.10 3.18
CA ARG A 64 -13.31 4.12 3.49
C ARG A 64 -14.03 2.85 3.05
N LYS A 65 -13.59 2.25 1.93
CA LYS A 65 -14.22 1.06 1.34
C LYS A 65 -13.77 -0.22 2.05
N GLU A 66 -12.47 -0.43 2.13
CA GLU A 66 -11.90 -1.68 2.66
C GLU A 66 -11.75 -1.67 4.18
N LYS A 67 -11.68 -0.47 4.81
CA LYS A 67 -11.52 -0.30 6.26
C LYS A 67 -10.41 -1.20 6.85
N PRO A 68 -9.18 -1.12 6.33
CA PRO A 68 -8.10 -2.00 6.77
C PRO A 68 -7.75 -1.75 8.23
N VAL A 69 -7.37 -2.81 8.95
CA VAL A 69 -6.95 -2.76 10.37
C VAL A 69 -5.64 -2.00 10.57
N ALA A 70 -4.77 -2.01 9.56
CA ALA A 70 -3.48 -1.32 9.56
C ALA A 70 -3.07 -0.93 8.15
N ILE A 71 -2.29 0.15 8.02
CA ILE A 71 -1.69 0.58 6.75
C ILE A 71 -0.25 0.99 7.02
N LEU A 72 0.68 0.51 6.21
CA LEU A 72 2.11 0.79 6.34
C LEU A 72 2.60 1.57 5.13
N GLY A 73 3.27 2.70 5.36
CA GLY A 73 3.94 3.45 4.31
C GLY A 73 5.41 3.06 4.23
N THR A 74 5.91 2.94 2.99
CA THR A 74 7.25 2.42 2.68
C THR A 74 8.31 3.51 2.55
N SER A 75 7.91 4.78 2.68
CA SER A 75 8.75 5.97 2.60
C SER A 75 8.15 7.11 3.43
N GLU A 76 8.96 8.11 3.78
CA GLU A 76 8.50 9.30 4.51
C GLU A 76 7.35 10.02 3.78
N HIS A 77 7.46 10.18 2.45
CA HIS A 77 6.41 10.80 1.65
C HIS A 77 5.11 9.98 1.65
N ALA A 78 5.21 8.66 1.58
CA ALA A 78 4.05 7.78 1.69
C ALA A 78 3.38 7.90 3.06
N ASN A 79 4.16 7.93 4.14
CA ASN A 79 3.65 8.09 5.49
C ASN A 79 2.87 9.40 5.65
N ILE A 80 3.39 10.52 5.15
CA ILE A 80 2.69 11.83 5.21
C ILE A 80 1.35 11.74 4.47
N VAL A 81 1.34 11.21 3.24
CA VAL A 81 0.10 11.09 2.46
C VAL A 81 -0.90 10.15 3.13
N LEU A 82 -0.44 9.05 3.73
CA LEU A 82 -1.29 8.11 4.47
C LEU A 82 -1.91 8.73 5.72
N ILE A 83 -1.12 9.47 6.51
CA ILE A 83 -1.62 10.16 7.71
C ILE A 83 -2.70 11.17 7.32
N LEU A 84 -2.42 12.01 6.32
CA LEU A 84 -3.41 12.95 5.82
C LEU A 84 -4.65 12.20 5.31
N ALA A 85 -4.48 11.16 4.47
CA ALA A 85 -5.60 10.41 3.93
C ALA A 85 -6.44 9.77 5.03
N LYS A 86 -5.82 9.28 6.11
CA LYS A 86 -6.50 8.73 7.28
C LYS A 86 -7.34 9.79 8.01
N ILE A 87 -6.78 10.97 8.28
CA ILE A 87 -7.51 12.09 8.91
C ILE A 87 -8.74 12.46 8.07
N PHE A 88 -8.57 12.60 6.75
CA PHE A 88 -9.66 12.96 5.85
C PHE A 88 -10.60 11.79 5.52
N SER A 89 -10.21 10.55 5.82
CA SER A 89 -11.09 9.39 5.62
C SER A 89 -12.29 9.40 6.56
N PHE A 90 -12.21 10.09 7.71
CA PHE A 90 -13.22 10.07 8.79
C PHE A 90 -13.64 8.64 9.19
N THR A 91 -12.72 7.68 9.10
CA THR A 91 -12.97 6.28 9.43
C THR A 91 -12.27 5.97 10.75
N TYR A 92 -13.00 5.49 11.76
CA TYR A 92 -12.40 4.83 12.92
C TYR A 92 -11.93 3.44 12.45
N THR A 93 -10.62 3.18 12.60
CA THR A 93 -10.04 1.83 12.47
C THR A 93 -9.73 1.36 13.87
#